data_AF-A0A1J4KVQ1-F1
#
_entry.id   AF-A0A1J4KVQ1-F1
#
_cell.length_a   1.000
_cell.length_b   1.000
_cell.length_c   1.000
_cell.angle_alpha   90.00
_cell.angle_beta   90.00
_cell.angle_gamma   90.00
#
_symmetry.space_group_name_H-M   'P 1'
#
loop_
_entity.id
_entity.type
_entity.pdbx_description
1 polymer ?
#
loop_
_entity_poly.entity_id
_entity_poly.type
_entity_poly.pdbx_seq_one_letter_code
_entity_poly.pdbx_strand_id
1 'polypeptide(L)'
;MSSHVFHLKKLLVKIKNMKIIDIPTRSSLIYIQAKQTHYKSKSKPVGVVKNMASWNDPIEIKCIFPKNEIKSKKKFMIRLSFRFQTESTSGFKRYGVVQLDIAGITYRRESHFEKGLNHCLDNAMFTCDLEYNLDDNDPINEWTEASPSQPPKSSSFYSLSENNQGSNNELSMETSKDQCSNSDQKTNSETLSGTELNFRLCGDVMIKVNSQRMKTLEEQVDSVIASMINESY
;
A
#
# COMPACT_ATOMS: atom_id res chain seq x y z
N MET A 1 -13.68 21.48 19.65
CA MET A 1 -13.25 20.56 18.57
C MET A 1 -14.30 19.47 18.45
N SER A 2 -15.06 19.44 17.36
CA SER A 2 -16.13 18.45 17.16
C SER A 2 -15.51 17.16 16.62
N SER A 3 -15.60 16.06 17.37
CA SER A 3 -15.28 14.72 16.88
C SER A 3 -16.36 14.32 15.87
N HIS A 4 -16.02 14.30 14.59
CA HIS A 4 -16.88 13.72 13.58
C HIS A 4 -16.83 12.20 13.72
N VAL A 5 -17.86 11.62 14.32
CA VAL A 5 -18.08 10.17 14.36
C VAL A 5 -18.34 9.69 12.94
N PHE A 6 -17.41 8.92 12.37
CA PHE A 6 -17.62 8.24 11.11
C PHE A 6 -18.45 6.99 11.38
N HIS A 7 -19.75 7.04 11.11
CA HIS A 7 -20.55 5.82 11.12
C HIS A 7 -20.07 4.94 9.97
N LEU A 8 -19.56 3.75 10.29
CA LEU A 8 -19.15 2.74 9.33
C LEU A 8 -20.28 1.71 9.18
N LYS A 9 -20.56 1.34 7.93
CA LYS A 9 -21.45 0.25 7.53
C LYS A 9 -20.62 -0.95 7.11
N LYS A 10 -21.18 -2.13 7.33
CA LYS A 10 -20.66 -3.38 6.80
C LYS A 10 -21.33 -3.66 5.45
N LEU A 11 -20.54 -4.11 4.49
CA LEU A 11 -20.96 -4.41 3.13
C LEU A 11 -20.46 -5.80 2.78
N LEU A 12 -21.32 -6.67 2.25
CA LEU A 12 -20.85 -7.91 1.65
C LEU A 12 -20.62 -7.66 0.16
N VAL A 13 -19.35 -7.66 -0.26
CA VAL A 13 -18.96 -7.49 -1.66
C VAL A 13 -18.69 -8.86 -2.28
N LYS A 14 -19.34 -9.14 -3.40
CA LYS A 14 -19.09 -10.32 -4.25
C LYS A 14 -18.30 -9.90 -5.48
N ILE A 15 -17.17 -10.56 -5.71
CA ILE A 15 -16.31 -10.37 -6.87
C ILE A 15 -16.57 -11.54 -7.82
N LYS A 16 -17.05 -11.25 -9.03
CA LYS A 16 -17.54 -12.21 -10.04
C LYS A 16 -16.80 -12.03 -11.36
N ASN A 17 -17.01 -12.99 -12.28
CA ASN A 17 -16.49 -12.94 -13.66
C ASN A 17 -14.99 -12.58 -13.71
N MET A 18 -14.22 -13.14 -12.77
CA MET A 18 -12.84 -12.76 -12.55
C MET A 18 -11.95 -13.42 -13.60
N LYS A 19 -11.10 -12.62 -14.24
CA LYS A 19 -10.20 -13.08 -15.27
C LYS A 19 -8.92 -12.26 -15.28
N ILE A 20 -7.79 -12.94 -15.40
CA ILE A 20 -6.49 -12.33 -15.69
C ILE A 20 -6.00 -12.78 -17.06
N ILE A 21 -5.52 -11.83 -17.85
CA ILE A 21 -4.91 -12.06 -19.16
C ILE A 21 -3.47 -11.55 -19.18
N ASP A 22 -2.71 -11.94 -20.20
CA ASP A 22 -1.30 -11.61 -20.39
C ASP A 22 -0.40 -12.03 -19.23
N ILE A 23 -0.80 -13.12 -18.56
CA ILE A 23 0.01 -13.80 -17.53
C ILE A 23 0.83 -14.92 -18.20
N PRO A 24 2.10 -15.15 -17.84
CA PRO A 24 2.88 -16.26 -18.40
C PRO A 24 2.21 -17.62 -18.12
N THR A 25 2.12 -18.48 -19.13
CA THR A 25 1.62 -19.85 -18.98
C THR A 25 2.60 -20.67 -18.14
N ARG A 26 2.10 -21.44 -17.15
CA ARG A 26 2.90 -22.29 -16.25
C ARG A 26 2.03 -23.35 -15.59
N SER A 27 2.66 -24.40 -15.08
CA SER A 27 2.00 -25.54 -14.41
C SER A 27 1.46 -25.21 -13.02
N SER A 28 2.03 -24.21 -12.32
CA SER A 28 1.61 -23.81 -10.99
C SER A 28 0.21 -23.19 -11.00
N LEU A 29 -0.64 -23.61 -10.05
CA LEU A 29 -1.96 -23.04 -9.87
C LEU A 29 -1.87 -21.62 -9.29
N ILE A 30 -2.80 -20.76 -9.70
CA ILE A 30 -2.93 -19.38 -9.24
C ILE A 30 -4.24 -19.19 -8.48
N TYR A 31 -4.20 -18.45 -7.38
CA TYR A 31 -5.39 -18.04 -6.63
C TYR A 31 -5.36 -16.55 -6.30
N ILE A 32 -6.52 -15.98 -6.03
CA ILE A 32 -6.71 -14.60 -5.61
C ILE A 32 -6.95 -14.58 -4.10
N GLN A 33 -6.23 -13.73 -3.38
CA GLN A 33 -6.57 -13.37 -2.02
C GLN A 33 -7.11 -11.94 -1.98
N ALA A 34 -8.39 -11.78 -1.67
CA ALA A 34 -9.00 -10.49 -1.38
C ALA A 34 -8.75 -10.11 0.08
N LYS A 35 -8.45 -8.83 0.33
CA LYS A 35 -8.28 -8.28 1.68
C LYS A 35 -8.77 -6.84 1.77
N GLN A 36 -9.54 -6.53 2.81
CA GLN A 36 -9.80 -5.17 3.26
C GLN A 36 -9.72 -5.14 4.79
N THR A 37 -8.90 -4.26 5.35
CA THR A 37 -8.65 -4.18 6.80
C THR A 37 -8.23 -5.55 7.37
N HIS A 38 -9.04 -6.19 8.22
CA HIS A 38 -8.79 -7.51 8.79
C HIS A 38 -9.51 -8.64 8.03
N TYR A 39 -10.51 -8.32 7.22
CA TYR A 39 -11.25 -9.30 6.42
C TYR A 39 -10.40 -9.81 5.26
N LYS A 40 -10.43 -11.13 5.06
CA LYS A 40 -9.72 -11.82 3.99
C LYS A 40 -10.61 -12.91 3.43
N SER A 41 -10.55 -13.10 2.13
CA SER A 41 -11.19 -14.22 1.44
C SER A 41 -10.28 -14.70 0.32
N LYS A 42 -10.41 -15.97 -0.08
CA LYS A 42 -9.57 -16.58 -1.11
C LYS A 42 -10.44 -17.25 -2.15
N SER A 43 -10.07 -17.13 -3.41
CA SER A 43 -10.63 -17.97 -4.47
C SER A 43 -10.10 -19.40 -4.36
N LYS A 44 -10.75 -20.33 -5.06
CA LYS A 44 -10.12 -21.60 -5.40
C LYS A 44 -8.92 -21.35 -6.33
N PRO A 45 -7.86 -22.17 -6.24
CA PRO A 45 -6.78 -22.16 -7.22
C PRO A 45 -7.27 -22.63 -8.59
N VAL A 46 -6.73 -22.05 -9.66
CA VAL A 46 -7.01 -22.40 -11.05
C VAL A 46 -5.71 -22.50 -11.83
N GLY A 47 -5.71 -23.27 -12.93
CA GLY A 47 -4.56 -23.34 -13.83
C GLY A 47 -4.43 -22.09 -14.69
N VAL A 48 -3.21 -21.79 -15.14
CA VAL A 48 -2.96 -20.79 -16.18
C VAL A 48 -2.87 -21.48 -17.52
N VAL A 49 -3.78 -21.19 -18.43
CA VAL A 49 -3.89 -21.83 -19.75
C VAL A 49 -3.96 -20.73 -20.81
N LYS A 50 -3.12 -20.82 -21.85
CA LYS A 50 -3.06 -19.84 -22.95
C LYS A 50 -2.98 -18.39 -22.44
N ASN A 51 -2.03 -18.14 -21.54
CA ASN A 51 -1.77 -16.84 -20.93
C ASN A 51 -2.94 -16.22 -20.16
N MET A 52 -3.83 -17.07 -19.65
CA MET A 52 -5.06 -16.64 -19.02
C MET A 52 -5.38 -17.51 -17.80
N ALA A 53 -5.98 -16.91 -16.78
CA ALA A 53 -6.64 -17.63 -15.71
C ALA A 53 -8.02 -17.00 -15.45
N SER A 54 -9.02 -17.85 -15.20
CA SER A 54 -10.40 -17.43 -15.00
C SER A 54 -11.00 -18.18 -13.83
N TRP A 55 -11.80 -17.49 -13.03
CA TRP A 55 -12.46 -18.06 -11.85
C TRP A 55 -13.96 -17.98 -12.03
N ASN A 56 -14.61 -19.14 -11.96
CA ASN A 56 -16.06 -19.25 -12.05
C ASN A 56 -16.74 -18.97 -10.70
N ASP A 57 -16.09 -19.37 -9.60
CA ASP A 57 -16.62 -19.18 -8.25
C ASP A 57 -16.36 -17.74 -7.77
N PRO A 58 -17.38 -17.03 -7.25
CA PRO A 58 -17.19 -15.69 -6.73
C PRO A 58 -16.33 -15.68 -5.46
N ILE A 59 -15.65 -14.55 -5.22
CA ILE A 59 -15.06 -14.25 -3.92
C ILE A 59 -16.02 -13.34 -3.17
N GLU A 60 -16.50 -13.79 -2.00
CA GLU A 60 -17.25 -12.95 -1.09
C GLU A 60 -16.33 -12.41 0.00
N ILE A 61 -16.35 -11.09 0.21
CA ILE A 61 -15.57 -10.41 1.23
C ILE A 61 -16.42 -9.40 1.97
N LYS A 62 -16.37 -9.47 3.31
CA LYS A 62 -16.93 -8.43 4.17
C LYS A 62 -16.06 -7.18 4.09
N CYS A 63 -16.71 -6.05 3.90
CA CYS A 63 -16.09 -4.77 3.74
C CYS A 63 -16.64 -3.76 4.74
N ILE A 64 -15.78 -2.81 5.12
CA ILE A 64 -16.14 -1.66 5.95
C ILE A 64 -16.18 -0.44 5.03
N PHE A 65 -17.30 0.28 5.08
CA PHE A 65 -17.56 1.42 4.22
C PHE A 65 -18.25 2.53 5.01
N PRO A 66 -17.93 3.82 4.83
CA PRO A 66 -18.55 4.88 5.59
C PRO A 66 -20.02 5.07 5.16
N LYS A 67 -20.88 5.41 6.12
CA LYS A 67 -22.30 5.68 5.91
C LYS A 67 -22.52 6.97 5.11
N ASN A 68 -21.66 7.97 5.31
CA ASN A 68 -21.74 9.30 4.70
C ASN A 68 -20.35 9.71 4.18
N GLU A 69 -20.16 9.80 2.86
CA GLU A 69 -18.85 10.14 2.26
C GLU A 69 -18.55 11.63 2.15
N ILE A 70 -19.44 12.52 2.59
CA ILE A 70 -19.37 13.97 2.27
C ILE A 70 -18.03 14.65 2.69
N LYS A 71 -17.18 14.01 3.52
CA LYS A 71 -15.88 14.57 3.94
C LYS A 71 -14.68 13.61 3.95
N SER A 72 -14.80 12.33 3.55
CA SER A 72 -13.66 11.42 3.71
C SER A 72 -12.72 11.44 2.50
N LYS A 73 -11.51 11.99 2.67
CA LYS A 73 -10.39 11.83 1.71
C LYS A 73 -9.85 10.39 1.62
N LYS A 74 -10.39 9.46 2.42
CA LYS A 74 -9.92 8.09 2.51
C LYS A 74 -10.51 7.27 1.37
N LYS A 75 -9.64 6.61 0.60
CA LYS A 75 -10.03 5.62 -0.41
C LYS A 75 -10.33 4.29 0.28
N PHE A 76 -11.50 3.71 0.01
CA PHE A 76 -11.88 2.41 0.54
C PHE A 76 -11.50 1.34 -0.48
N MET A 77 -10.37 0.68 -0.25
CA MET A 77 -9.77 -0.20 -1.25
C MET A 77 -9.84 -1.67 -0.83
N ILE A 78 -10.40 -2.51 -1.69
CA ILE A 78 -10.16 -3.96 -1.63
C ILE A 78 -8.84 -4.24 -2.33
N ARG A 79 -7.91 -4.87 -1.63
CA ARG A 79 -6.65 -5.35 -2.21
C ARG A 79 -6.83 -6.79 -2.68
N LEU A 80 -6.66 -7.03 -3.98
CA LEU A 80 -6.57 -8.35 -4.57
C LEU A 80 -5.10 -8.71 -4.78
N SER A 81 -4.66 -9.82 -4.20
CA SER A 81 -3.30 -10.36 -4.38
C SER A 81 -3.37 -11.66 -5.15
N PHE A 82 -2.72 -11.68 -6.32
CA PHE A 82 -2.58 -12.87 -7.16
C PHE A 82 -1.38 -13.67 -6.70
N ARG A 83 -1.55 -14.98 -6.50
CA ARG A 83 -0.55 -15.83 -5.84
C ARG A 83 -0.47 -17.18 -6.52
N PHE A 84 0.73 -17.56 -6.90
CA PHE A 84 1.03 -18.93 -7.33
C PHE A 84 1.26 -19.81 -6.11
N GLN A 85 0.68 -21.00 -6.15
CA GLN A 85 1.03 -22.07 -5.22
C GLN A 85 2.45 -22.54 -5.51
N THR A 86 3.21 -22.73 -4.44
CA THR A 86 4.51 -23.40 -4.49
C THR A 86 4.32 -24.88 -4.25
N GLU A 87 5.32 -25.69 -4.59
CA GLU A 87 5.32 -27.14 -4.34
C GLU A 87 5.27 -27.48 -2.84
N SER A 88 5.64 -26.54 -1.98
CA SER A 88 5.43 -26.64 -0.54
C SER A 88 3.97 -26.40 -0.16
N THR A 89 3.43 -27.25 0.70
CA THR A 89 2.00 -27.30 1.11
C THR A 89 1.46 -26.02 1.75
N SER A 90 2.31 -25.10 2.20
CA SER A 90 1.91 -23.84 2.85
C SER A 90 2.42 -22.56 2.18
N GLY A 91 3.27 -22.68 1.16
CA GLY A 91 3.94 -21.55 0.54
C GLY A 91 3.13 -20.88 -0.57
N PHE A 92 3.51 -19.65 -0.91
CA PHE A 92 3.03 -19.00 -2.12
C PHE A 92 4.06 -18.00 -2.64
N LYS A 93 4.05 -17.78 -3.96
CA LYS A 93 4.76 -16.68 -4.60
C LYS A 93 3.75 -15.65 -5.08
N ARG A 94 3.85 -14.41 -4.62
CA ARG A 94 2.98 -13.31 -5.10
C ARG A 94 3.35 -12.99 -6.55
N TYR A 95 2.35 -12.95 -7.41
CA TYR A 95 2.49 -12.56 -8.80
C TYR A 95 2.29 -11.06 -9.00
N GLY A 96 1.18 -10.51 -8.48
CA GLY A 96 0.88 -9.09 -8.56
C GLY A 96 -0.32 -8.70 -7.71
N VAL A 97 -0.69 -7.42 -7.78
CA VAL A 97 -1.71 -6.82 -6.91
C VAL A 97 -2.59 -5.83 -7.66
N VAL A 98 -3.89 -5.90 -7.44
CA VAL A 98 -4.86 -4.87 -7.86
C VAL A 98 -5.52 -4.25 -6.64
N GLN A 99 -5.83 -2.96 -6.72
CA GLN A 99 -6.65 -2.25 -5.73
C GLN A 99 -7.96 -1.79 -6.38
N LEU A 100 -9.08 -2.26 -5.84
CA LEU A 100 -10.42 -1.91 -6.29
C LEU A 100 -11.03 -0.92 -5.31
N ASP A 101 -11.49 0.23 -5.82
CA ASP A 101 -12.13 1.26 -5.02
C ASP A 101 -13.61 0.95 -4.87
N ILE A 102 -14.05 0.57 -3.68
CA ILE A 102 -15.44 0.19 -3.46
C ILE A 102 -16.39 1.38 -3.42
N ALA A 103 -15.88 2.61 -3.35
CA ALA A 103 -16.70 3.82 -3.50
C ALA A 103 -17.28 3.95 -4.93
N GLY A 104 -16.61 3.39 -5.94
CA GLY A 104 -17.11 3.34 -7.31
C GLY A 104 -18.43 2.57 -7.43
N ILE A 105 -18.57 1.47 -6.70
CA ILE A 105 -19.74 0.60 -6.81
C ILE A 105 -20.95 1.22 -6.11
N THR A 106 -20.75 1.80 -4.92
CA THR A 106 -21.84 2.35 -4.10
C THR A 106 -22.38 3.68 -4.63
N TYR A 107 -21.52 4.55 -5.18
CA TYR A 107 -21.92 5.89 -5.62
C TYR A 107 -21.93 6.07 -7.13
N ARG A 108 -20.91 5.53 -7.82
CA ARG A 108 -20.78 5.67 -9.28
C ARG A 108 -21.49 4.56 -10.05
N ARG A 109 -22.02 3.55 -9.35
CA ARG A 109 -22.64 2.34 -9.91
C ARG A 109 -21.72 1.62 -10.90
N GLU A 110 -20.40 1.74 -10.70
CA GLU A 110 -19.40 1.01 -11.47
C GLU A 110 -19.43 -0.45 -11.01
N SER A 111 -19.96 -1.34 -11.85
CA SER A 111 -19.97 -2.78 -11.58
C SER A 111 -18.80 -3.49 -12.24
N HIS A 112 -18.29 -3.02 -13.38
CA HIS A 112 -17.20 -3.65 -14.12
C HIS A 112 -15.87 -2.95 -13.87
N PHE A 113 -14.82 -3.72 -13.62
CA PHE A 113 -13.47 -3.21 -13.40
C PHE A 113 -12.47 -3.91 -14.30
N GLU A 114 -11.62 -3.10 -14.94
CA GLU A 114 -10.48 -3.53 -15.73
C GLU A 114 -9.24 -2.77 -15.25
N LYS A 115 -8.23 -3.48 -14.74
CA LYS A 115 -7.02 -2.88 -14.17
C LYS A 115 -5.79 -3.74 -14.42
N GLY A 116 -4.67 -3.11 -14.78
CA GLY A 116 -3.35 -3.73 -14.77
C GLY A 116 -2.94 -4.17 -13.36
N LEU A 117 -2.24 -5.29 -13.27
CA LEU A 117 -1.62 -5.72 -12.03
C LEU A 117 -0.39 -4.85 -11.71
N ASN A 118 -0.27 -4.47 -10.45
CA ASN A 118 0.96 -3.86 -9.93
C ASN A 118 1.94 -4.94 -9.49
N HIS A 119 3.23 -4.62 -9.58
CA HIS A 119 4.35 -5.43 -9.11
C HIS A 119 4.48 -6.79 -9.82
N CYS A 120 4.06 -6.86 -11.09
CA CYS A 120 4.38 -7.94 -12.01
C CYS A 120 5.24 -7.38 -13.16
N LEU A 121 6.06 -8.25 -13.76
CA LEU A 121 6.92 -7.90 -14.89
C LEU A 121 6.14 -7.88 -16.21
N ASP A 122 5.15 -8.75 -16.30
CA ASP A 122 4.25 -8.83 -17.42
C ASP A 122 3.14 -7.80 -17.21
N ASN A 123 2.71 -7.09 -18.25
CA ASN A 123 1.63 -6.09 -18.19
C ASN A 123 0.25 -6.75 -18.04
N ALA A 124 0.15 -7.75 -17.15
CA ALA A 124 -1.02 -8.57 -16.96
C ALA A 124 -2.21 -7.73 -16.53
N MET A 125 -3.36 -8.01 -17.14
CA MET A 125 -4.59 -7.24 -16.93
C MET A 125 -5.64 -8.10 -16.25
N PHE A 126 -6.27 -7.53 -15.23
CA PHE A 126 -7.34 -8.17 -14.49
C PHE A 126 -8.68 -7.50 -14.78
N THR A 127 -9.69 -8.34 -14.99
CA THR A 127 -11.09 -7.93 -15.17
C THR A 127 -11.97 -8.64 -14.16
N CYS A 128 -12.98 -7.95 -13.63
CA CYS A 128 -14.00 -8.53 -12.77
C CYS A 128 -15.26 -7.68 -12.71
N ASP A 129 -16.35 -8.29 -12.26
CA ASP A 129 -17.57 -7.58 -11.85
C ASP A 129 -17.72 -7.57 -10.34
N LEU A 130 -18.22 -6.47 -9.78
CA LEU A 130 -18.51 -6.30 -8.37
C LEU A 130 -20.02 -6.15 -8.16
N GLU A 131 -20.53 -6.93 -7.22
CA GLU A 131 -21.88 -6.83 -6.68
C GLU A 131 -21.80 -6.62 -5.17
N TYR A 132 -22.73 -5.87 -4.59
CA TYR A 132 -22.76 -5.68 -3.15
C TYR A 132 -24.17 -5.86 -2.60
N ASN A 133 -24.24 -6.36 -1.36
CA ASN A 133 -25.43 -6.34 -0.54
C ASN A 133 -25.13 -5.62 0.77
N LEU A 134 -26.05 -4.77 1.21
CA LEU A 134 -26.01 -4.21 2.56
C LEU A 134 -26.32 -5.33 3.53
N ASP A 135 -25.44 -5.54 4.52
CA ASP A 135 -25.68 -6.51 5.57
C ASP A 135 -26.66 -5.89 6.57
N ASP A 136 -27.97 -6.00 6.29
CA ASP A 136 -29.05 -5.41 7.11
C ASP A 136 -29.23 -6.12 8.46
N ASN A 137 -28.53 -7.24 8.70
CA ASN A 137 -28.66 -8.06 9.91
C ASN A 137 -27.70 -7.68 11.06
N ASP A 138 -26.80 -6.71 10.86
CA ASP A 138 -25.95 -6.21 11.96
C ASP A 138 -26.58 -4.91 12.52
N PRO A 139 -27.12 -4.91 13.76
CA PRO A 139 -27.49 -3.66 14.40
C PRO A 139 -26.27 -2.74 14.42
N ILE A 140 -26.51 -1.47 14.06
CA ILE A 140 -25.50 -0.42 14.01
C ILE A 140 -25.01 -0.19 15.44
N ASN A 141 -24.07 -1.02 15.90
CA ASN A 141 -23.28 -0.69 17.07
C ASN A 141 -22.35 0.44 16.62
N GLU A 142 -22.71 1.65 17.04
CA GLU A 142 -21.80 2.78 17.17
C GLU A 142 -20.54 2.31 17.89
N TRP A 143 -19.46 2.08 17.13
CA TRP A 143 -18.16 1.89 17.74
C TRP A 143 -17.65 3.27 18.14
N THR A 144 -17.96 3.66 19.37
CA THR A 144 -17.19 4.68 20.08
C THR A 144 -15.78 4.15 20.20
N GLU A 145 -14.82 4.76 19.50
CA GLU A 145 -13.40 4.54 19.78
C GLU A 145 -13.20 4.81 21.27
N ALA A 146 -12.95 3.76 22.06
CA ALA A 146 -12.53 3.89 23.43
C ALA A 146 -11.23 4.70 23.42
N SER A 147 -11.32 5.93 23.93
CA SER A 147 -10.14 6.72 24.26
C SER A 147 -9.26 5.92 25.23
N PRO A 148 -7.93 6.02 25.15
CA PRO A 148 -7.05 5.29 26.05
C PRO A 148 -7.30 5.78 27.49
N SER A 149 -7.99 4.97 28.29
CA SER A 149 -8.12 5.21 29.71
C SER A 149 -6.74 5.10 30.36
N GLN A 150 -6.35 6.19 31.00
CA GLN A 150 -5.17 6.27 31.87
C GLN A 150 -5.12 5.10 32.86
N PRO A 151 -3.92 4.66 33.27
CA PRO A 151 -3.79 3.62 34.30
C PRO A 151 -4.34 4.14 35.63
N PRO A 152 -5.15 3.35 36.38
CA PRO A 152 -5.59 3.77 37.69
C PRO A 152 -4.39 3.81 38.65
N LYS A 153 -4.21 4.98 39.26
CA LYS A 153 -3.28 5.22 40.37
C LYS A 153 -3.89 4.72 41.68
N SER A 154 -2.98 4.24 42.54
CA SER A 154 -3.06 4.08 44.00
C SER A 154 -3.83 2.87 44.52
N SER A 155 -3.50 2.23 45.65
CA SER A 155 -2.27 2.07 46.44
C SER A 155 -2.70 1.24 47.66
N SER A 156 -2.00 0.17 48.02
CA SER A 156 -1.73 -0.17 49.43
C SER A 156 -0.83 -1.40 49.56
N PHE A 157 0.37 -1.14 50.08
CA PHE A 157 1.12 -1.87 51.11
C PHE A 157 1.02 -3.40 51.17
N TYR A 158 2.17 -4.08 50.99
CA TYR A 158 2.74 -4.96 52.02
C TYR A 158 4.28 -5.04 51.85
N SER A 159 4.97 -4.58 52.90
CA SER A 159 6.18 -5.12 53.57
C SER A 159 7.45 -5.47 52.80
N LEU A 160 8.54 -4.79 53.20
CA LEU A 160 9.94 -5.20 53.04
C LEU A 160 10.24 -6.54 53.72
N SER A 161 11.12 -7.32 53.09
CA SER A 161 12.26 -7.92 53.79
C SER A 161 13.39 -8.19 52.80
N GLU A 162 14.56 -7.63 53.11
CA GLU A 162 15.85 -7.85 52.44
C GLU A 162 16.30 -9.32 52.55
N ASN A 163 16.96 -9.83 51.50
CA ASN A 163 18.30 -10.40 51.67
C ASN A 163 19.03 -10.58 50.34
N ASN A 164 20.30 -10.17 50.38
CA ASN A 164 21.30 -10.25 49.32
C ASN A 164 21.59 -11.68 48.87
N GLN A 165 21.83 -11.89 47.57
CA GLN A 165 23.07 -12.52 47.05
C GLN A 165 23.03 -12.64 45.52
N GLY A 166 24.12 -12.18 44.88
CA GLY A 166 24.78 -13.00 43.86
C GLY A 166 24.72 -12.52 42.40
N SER A 167 25.92 -12.15 41.92
CA SER A 167 26.42 -12.35 40.56
C SER A 167 26.12 -11.27 39.52
N ASN A 168 26.99 -10.25 39.51
CA ASN A 168 27.26 -9.43 38.33
C ASN A 168 28.29 -10.15 37.47
N ASN A 169 27.93 -10.45 36.23
CA ASN A 169 28.84 -10.56 35.10
C ASN A 169 28.04 -10.18 33.87
N GLU A 170 28.19 -8.94 33.40
CA GLU A 170 28.07 -8.71 31.97
C GLU A 170 28.84 -7.46 31.54
N LEU A 171 29.53 -7.69 30.43
CA LEU A 171 30.65 -6.98 29.86
C LEU A 171 30.15 -5.85 28.94
N SER A 172 30.91 -4.76 28.95
CA SER A 172 30.76 -3.52 28.19
C SER A 172 30.47 -3.67 26.70
N MET A 173 29.75 -2.70 26.12
CA MET A 173 30.23 -2.04 24.90
C MET A 173 29.71 -0.60 24.78
N GLU A 174 30.66 0.27 24.45
CA GLU A 174 30.63 1.72 24.48
C GLU A 174 29.72 2.34 23.42
N THR A 175 29.04 3.42 23.80
CA THR A 175 28.50 4.43 22.88
C THR A 175 29.46 5.61 22.82
N SER A 176 30.18 5.76 21.70
CA SER A 176 30.90 7.00 21.40
C SER A 176 30.03 7.89 20.52
N LYS A 177 29.62 9.03 21.09
CA LYS A 177 29.13 10.22 20.40
C LYS A 177 30.33 11.12 20.18
N ASP A 178 30.53 11.59 18.94
CA ASP A 178 31.31 12.80 18.68
C ASP A 178 30.48 13.79 17.84
N GLN A 179 30.35 15.00 18.38
CA GLN A 179 29.97 16.25 17.71
C GLN A 179 31.27 16.90 17.18
N CYS A 180 31.33 17.52 15.99
CA CYS A 180 31.07 18.94 15.68
C CYS A 180 31.61 19.13 14.24
N SER A 181 31.09 19.98 13.35
CA SER A 181 31.31 21.44 13.34
C SER A 181 30.59 22.08 12.12
N ASN A 182 30.16 23.33 12.28
CA ASN A 182 29.57 24.22 11.27
C ASN A 182 30.54 24.62 10.15
N SER A 183 30.01 24.96 8.96
CA SER A 183 30.36 26.20 8.28
C SER A 183 29.26 26.67 7.33
N ASP A 184 28.79 27.89 7.58
CA ASP A 184 27.92 28.69 6.72
C ASP A 184 28.70 29.22 5.51
N GLN A 185 28.12 29.17 4.31
CA GLN A 185 28.38 30.17 3.28
C GLN A 185 27.08 30.63 2.63
N LYS A 186 26.90 31.94 2.69
CA LYS A 186 25.78 32.74 2.22
C LYS A 186 26.25 33.44 0.94
N THR A 187 25.55 33.26 -0.18
CA THR A 187 25.71 34.11 -1.37
C THR A 187 24.34 34.49 -1.90
N ASN A 188 24.13 35.80 -2.02
CA ASN A 188 22.95 36.46 -2.57
C ASN A 188 23.15 36.75 -4.06
N SER A 189 22.03 37.06 -4.72
CA SER A 189 21.82 37.53 -6.11
C SER A 189 21.68 36.39 -7.13
N GLU A 190 20.73 36.36 -8.07
CA GLU A 190 19.97 37.41 -8.74
C GLU A 190 18.63 36.86 -9.28
N THR A 191 17.61 37.71 -9.31
CA THR A 191 16.28 37.44 -9.87
C THR A 191 16.34 37.44 -11.39
N LEU A 192 16.15 36.29 -12.04
CA LEU A 192 15.81 36.23 -13.47
C LEU A 192 14.86 35.05 -13.74
N SER A 193 13.79 35.38 -14.46
CA SER A 193 12.60 34.59 -14.78
C SER A 193 12.93 33.23 -15.40
N GLY A 194 12.82 32.16 -14.61
CA GLY A 194 12.96 30.77 -15.06
C GLY A 194 11.61 30.15 -15.39
N THR A 195 11.40 29.84 -16.67
CA THR A 195 10.24 29.06 -17.17
C THR A 195 10.21 27.66 -16.55
N GLU A 196 9.15 27.36 -15.79
CA GLU A 196 8.86 26.03 -15.23
C GLU A 196 8.45 25.05 -16.34
N LEU A 197 9.08 23.86 -16.38
CA LEU A 197 8.70 22.77 -17.28
C LEU A 197 7.89 21.72 -16.51
N ASN A 198 6.68 21.45 -16.99
CA ASN A 198 5.75 20.50 -16.38
C ASN A 198 5.86 19.14 -17.05
N PHE A 199 6.35 18.15 -16.33
CA PHE A 199 6.37 16.76 -16.78
C PHE A 199 5.19 16.00 -16.15
N ARG A 200 4.42 15.28 -16.97
CA ARG A 200 3.43 14.31 -16.51
C ARG A 200 4.04 12.92 -16.52
N LEU A 201 4.28 12.37 -15.33
CA LEU A 201 4.48 10.94 -15.13
C LEU A 201 3.13 10.28 -14.81
N CYS A 202 3.02 8.98 -15.08
CA CYS A 202 1.79 8.22 -14.96
C CYS A 202 1.19 8.32 -13.54
N GLY A 203 0.02 8.98 -13.42
CA GLY A 203 -0.67 9.31 -12.16
C GLY A 203 -0.47 10.78 -11.76
N ASP A 204 -1.54 11.45 -11.27
CA ASP A 204 -1.64 12.91 -10.97
C ASP A 204 -0.66 13.43 -9.89
N VAL A 205 0.64 13.24 -10.08
CA VAL A 205 1.71 13.82 -9.28
C VAL A 205 2.48 14.77 -10.18
N MET A 206 2.23 16.06 -9.99
CA MET A 206 2.94 17.14 -10.66
C MET A 206 4.29 17.33 -9.96
N ILE A 207 5.39 16.95 -10.61
CA ILE A 207 6.74 17.16 -10.09
C ILE A 207 7.27 18.45 -10.72
N LYS A 208 7.55 19.44 -9.87
CA LYS A 208 8.25 20.66 -10.30
C LYS A 208 9.74 20.38 -10.34
N VAL A 209 10.29 20.34 -11.55
CA VAL A 209 11.73 20.19 -11.76
C VAL A 209 12.31 21.56 -12.10
N ASN A 210 13.37 21.95 -11.38
CA ASN A 210 14.10 23.16 -11.68
C ASN A 210 14.86 22.97 -13.01
N SER A 211 14.49 23.75 -14.02
CA SER A 211 15.06 23.68 -15.38
C SER A 211 16.56 23.90 -15.42
N GLN A 212 17.09 24.73 -14.52
CA GLN A 212 18.52 25.00 -14.41
C GLN A 212 19.28 23.76 -13.93
N ARG A 213 18.71 23.02 -12.98
CA ARG A 213 19.30 21.75 -12.50
C ARG A 213 19.25 20.65 -13.57
N MET A 214 18.21 20.65 -14.42
CA MET A 214 18.14 19.74 -15.56
C MET A 214 19.22 20.06 -16.60
N LYS A 215 19.38 21.34 -16.95
CA LYS A 215 20.41 21.77 -17.91
C LYS A 215 21.83 21.43 -17.45
N THR A 216 22.13 21.62 -16.15
CA THR A 216 23.42 21.22 -15.58
C THR A 216 23.64 19.70 -15.66
N LEU A 217 22.58 18.89 -15.49
CA LEU A 217 22.67 17.44 -15.65
C LEU A 217 22.92 17.04 -17.10
N GLU A 218 22.28 17.70 -18.07
CA GLU A 218 22.53 17.49 -19.50
C GLU A 218 23.99 17.80 -19.86
N GLU A 219 24.50 18.97 -19.43
CA GLU A 219 25.89 19.37 -19.67
C GLU A 219 26.90 18.40 -19.03
N GLN A 220 26.58 17.83 -17.86
CA GLN A 220 27.40 16.79 -17.21
C GLN A 220 27.41 15.48 -17.99
N VAL A 221 26.25 15.05 -18.50
CA VAL A 221 26.14 13.84 -19.32
C VAL A 221 26.90 14.01 -20.63
N ASP A 222 26.75 15.14 -21.30
CA ASP A 222 27.45 15.43 -22.56
C ASP A 222 28.97 15.48 -22.37
N SER A 223 29.44 16.05 -21.25
CA SER A 223 30.86 16.07 -20.90
C SER A 223 31.45 14.66 -20.72
N VAL A 224 30.73 13.76 -20.04
CA VAL A 224 31.15 12.36 -19.84
C VAL A 224 31.16 11.59 -21.17
N ILE A 225 30.16 11.82 -22.03
CA ILE A 225 30.11 11.19 -23.35
C ILE A 225 31.28 11.69 -24.22
N ALA A 226 31.55 13.00 -24.22
CA ALA A 226 32.65 13.59 -24.95
C ALA A 226 34.02 13.07 -24.46
N SER A 227 34.21 12.89 -23.14
CA SER A 227 35.45 12.33 -22.61
C SER A 227 35.63 10.86 -23.02
N MET A 228 34.57 10.06 -22.99
CA MET A 228 34.62 8.66 -23.42
C MET A 228 34.95 8.50 -24.91
N ILE A 229 34.44 9.38 -25.76
CA ILE A 229 34.73 9.38 -27.20
C ILE A 229 36.19 9.76 -27.46
N ASN A 230 36.73 10.74 -26.72
CA ASN A 230 38.11 11.19 -26.88
C ASN A 230 39.15 10.22 -26.29
N GLU A 231 38.79 9.41 -25.29
CA GLU A 231 39.66 8.34 -24.75
C GLU A 231 39.66 7.06 -25.61
N SER A 232 38.78 6.99 -26.62
CA SER A 232 38.64 5.82 -27.51
C SER A 232 39.42 5.94 -28.83
N TYR A 233 40.24 7.00 -29.00
CA TYR A 233 41.14 7.26 -30.13
C TYR A 233 42.56 7.58 -29.63
#